data_AF-A0A9D8H807-F1
#
_entry.id   AF-A0A9D8H807-F1
#
_cell.length_a   1.000
_cell.length_b   1.000
_cell.length_c   1.000
_cell.angle_alpha   90.00
_cell.angle_beta   90.00
_cell.angle_gamma   90.00
#
_symmetry.space_group_name_H-M   'P 1'
#
loop_
_entity.id
_entity.type
_entity.pdbx_description
1 polymer ?
#
loop_
_entity_poly.entity_id
_entity_poly.type
_entity_poly.pdbx_seq_one_letter_code
_entity_poly.pdbx_strand_id
1 'polypeptide(L)'
;MLKSSSPATSPAAAAGEAGATATTRAVGIGDKSRSQRVRGTLASVTIERVLLAEPRGFCAGVEMAIKALAWMVRAFEPPVYCYHEIVHNRLVVDRFCELGVVFVDDVSEVPPGAPLMLSAHGSAPEVIEAAREGERFVVNAVCPLVTKVHHEAKVRANKGYTILYVGHAGHDEAVGTLAVAPERMQLVEHESDLGQAVTKVTDPEKVALLAQTTLALHDWEGIMAEARETFPELWTATRDDLCFATTNRQAALRQIAAAADAVVVIGSSNSSNTIALAKVAEEAGCRHVLRVDGPEELDLETLSEARVVGVTAGASAPEHLVQAVIEKLNPSGGVEPVYVTEEDEYFPPPRELRELVPAVDALAALLVGADPRAARAAGGPFVSDTSADASAALADLVAS
;
A
#
# COMPACT_ATOMS: atom_id res chain seq x y z
N MET A 1 -52.35 -16.15 0.12
CA MET A 1 -53.08 -17.13 0.96
C MET A 1 -52.02 -17.83 1.82
N LEU A 2 -51.77 -17.33 3.02
CA LEU A 2 -52.44 -17.63 4.30
C LEU A 2 -51.99 -18.95 4.95
N LYS A 3 -51.28 -18.77 6.08
CA LYS A 3 -51.35 -19.53 7.36
C LYS A 3 -50.80 -20.96 7.36
N SER A 4 -50.21 -21.52 8.43
CA SER A 4 -49.91 -21.18 9.84
C SER A 4 -49.15 -22.42 10.39
N SER A 5 -48.43 -22.50 11.52
CA SER A 5 -48.65 -21.98 12.88
C SER A 5 -47.46 -22.41 13.77
N SER A 6 -46.99 -21.49 14.64
CA SER A 6 -46.14 -21.70 15.83
C SER A 6 -46.97 -22.22 17.04
N PRO A 7 -46.62 -22.08 18.36
CA PRO A 7 -45.34 -21.76 19.04
C PRO A 7 -45.09 -22.50 20.42
N ALA A 8 -43.98 -22.08 21.08
CA ALA A 8 -43.81 -21.78 22.53
C ALA A 8 -43.43 -22.89 23.53
N THR A 9 -42.37 -22.65 24.31
CA THR A 9 -42.50 -22.09 25.69
C THR A 9 -41.14 -21.79 26.34
N SER A 10 -41.09 -20.65 27.03
CA SER A 10 -40.11 -20.21 28.02
C SER A 10 -40.93 -19.79 29.26
N PRO A 11 -40.36 -19.80 30.48
CA PRO A 11 -40.86 -18.90 31.51
C PRO A 11 -39.74 -18.06 32.16
N ALA A 12 -40.18 -16.88 32.60
CA ALA A 12 -39.39 -15.81 33.18
C ALA A 12 -39.51 -15.72 34.72
N ALA A 13 -38.52 -15.02 35.30
CA ALA A 13 -38.58 -14.05 36.41
C ALA A 13 -38.97 -14.47 37.85
N ALA A 14 -38.14 -14.04 38.80
CA ALA A 14 -38.58 -13.27 39.98
C ALA A 14 -37.40 -12.52 40.62
N ALA A 15 -37.57 -11.20 40.80
CA ALA A 15 -36.75 -10.32 41.62
C ALA A 15 -37.34 -10.20 43.03
N GLY A 16 -36.50 -9.87 44.02
CA GLY A 16 -36.94 -9.52 45.37
C GLY A 16 -35.83 -8.85 46.17
N GLU A 17 -35.96 -7.54 46.40
CA GLU A 17 -35.21 -6.75 47.38
C GLU A 17 -35.93 -6.73 48.75
N ALA A 18 -35.17 -6.78 49.86
CA ALA A 18 -35.50 -6.09 51.13
C ALA A 18 -34.37 -6.18 52.19
N GLY A 19 -33.80 -5.02 52.56
CA GLY A 19 -33.77 -4.48 53.93
C GLY A 19 -33.01 -5.14 55.11
N ALA A 20 -31.82 -4.62 55.39
CA ALA A 20 -31.34 -3.98 56.65
C ALA A 20 -31.11 -4.73 58.02
N THR A 21 -29.91 -4.45 58.58
CA THR A 21 -29.46 -4.33 60.01
C THR A 21 -29.31 -5.61 60.87
N ALA A 22 -28.35 -5.81 61.79
CA ALA A 22 -27.13 -5.12 62.26
C ALA A 22 -26.32 -6.07 63.21
N THR A 23 -25.04 -5.73 63.49
CA THR A 23 -24.14 -6.13 64.63
C THR A 23 -23.71 -7.61 64.72
N THR A 24 -22.50 -8.06 65.05
CA THR A 24 -21.21 -7.63 65.67
C THR A 24 -20.21 -8.76 65.29
N ARG A 25 -18.88 -8.64 65.19
CA ARG A 25 -17.86 -8.30 66.20
C ARG A 25 -16.48 -8.47 65.54
N ALA A 26 -15.51 -7.68 65.99
CA ALA A 26 -14.14 -7.59 65.49
C ALA A 26 -13.28 -8.84 65.67
N VAL A 27 -12.36 -9.08 64.71
CA VAL A 27 -10.98 -9.51 64.97
C VAL A 27 -10.09 -8.90 63.88
N GLY A 28 -9.18 -8.01 64.27
CA GLY A 28 -8.09 -7.54 63.43
C GLY A 28 -6.79 -8.22 63.84
N ILE A 29 -6.03 -8.73 62.87
CA ILE A 29 -4.58 -8.87 62.93
C ILE A 29 -4.07 -8.61 61.52
N GLY A 30 -3.42 -7.46 61.32
CA GLY A 30 -2.61 -7.23 60.15
C GLY A 30 -1.23 -7.86 60.34
N ASP A 31 -0.69 -8.46 59.28
CA ASP A 31 0.76 -8.58 59.15
C ASP A 31 1.18 -8.41 57.68
N LYS A 32 2.30 -7.72 57.53
CA LYS A 32 2.84 -7.09 56.34
C LYS A 32 3.51 -8.13 55.45
N SER A 33 2.94 -8.43 54.28
CA SER A 33 3.70 -9.10 53.22
C SER A 33 4.37 -8.06 52.31
N ARG A 34 5.70 -8.10 52.33
CA ARG A 34 6.65 -7.48 51.43
C ARG A 34 6.22 -7.65 49.96
N SER A 35 5.73 -6.58 49.33
CA SER A 35 5.71 -6.46 47.88
C SER A 35 7.10 -6.00 47.42
N GLN A 36 7.92 -6.97 47.02
CA GLN A 36 9.21 -6.73 46.40
C GLN A 36 8.95 -6.29 44.95
N ARG A 37 8.78 -4.98 44.74
CA ARG A 37 8.80 -4.37 43.40
C ARG A 37 10.22 -4.49 42.85
N VAL A 38 10.46 -5.49 42.01
CA VAL A 38 11.59 -5.49 41.09
C VAL A 38 11.28 -4.42 40.04
N ARG A 39 11.75 -3.19 40.29
CA ARG A 39 11.97 -2.21 39.22
C ARG A 39 13.21 -2.68 38.49
N GLY A 40 13.03 -3.51 37.46
CA GLY A 40 14.05 -3.67 36.44
C GLY A 40 14.26 -2.30 35.80
N THR A 41 15.45 -1.75 35.96
CA THR A 41 15.89 -0.60 35.17
C THR A 41 15.91 -1.08 33.73
N LEU A 42 14.98 -0.60 32.89
CA LEU A 42 15.10 -0.78 31.44
C LEU A 42 16.49 -0.23 31.07
N ALA A 43 17.37 -1.11 30.59
CA ALA A 43 18.62 -0.66 30.01
C ALA A 43 18.25 0.32 28.89
N SER A 44 18.74 1.55 28.96
CA SER A 44 18.44 2.54 27.92
C SER A 44 19.06 2.04 26.62
N VAL A 45 18.21 1.62 25.69
CA VAL A 45 18.60 1.25 24.33
C VAL A 45 19.38 2.43 23.76
N THR A 46 20.65 2.20 23.42
CA THR A 46 21.53 3.25 22.93
C THR A 46 21.89 2.94 21.49
N ILE A 47 21.03 3.36 20.57
CA ILE A 47 21.34 3.32 19.14
C ILE A 47 22.46 4.32 18.88
N GLU A 48 23.55 3.86 18.29
CA GLU A 48 24.70 4.70 17.96
C GLU A 48 24.54 5.33 16.59
N ARG A 49 24.00 4.58 15.63
CA ARG A 49 23.88 5.06 14.25
C ARG A 49 22.65 4.48 13.58
N VAL A 50 22.01 5.31 12.76
CA VAL A 50 21.05 4.84 11.76
C VAL A 50 21.70 4.86 10.38
N LEU A 51 21.65 3.74 9.66
CA LEU A 51 21.93 3.68 8.23
C LEU A 51 20.62 3.82 7.48
N LEU A 52 20.46 4.89 6.71
CA LEU A 52 19.21 5.22 6.05
C LEU A 52 19.28 4.89 4.56
N ALA A 53 18.43 3.98 4.08
CA ALA A 53 18.40 3.58 2.68
C ALA A 53 17.93 4.73 1.77
N GLU A 54 18.63 4.90 0.65
CA GLU A 54 18.24 5.79 -0.46
C GLU A 54 18.36 5.06 -1.81
N PRO A 55 17.27 4.93 -2.59
CA PRO A 55 15.93 5.49 -2.35
C PRO A 55 15.07 4.72 -1.34
N ARG A 56 14.07 5.40 -0.77
CA ARG A 56 13.02 4.84 0.13
C ARG A 56 11.70 5.60 -0.04
N GLY A 57 10.63 5.13 0.59
CA GLY A 57 9.37 5.88 0.70
C GLY A 57 8.64 5.98 -0.63
N PHE A 58 7.83 7.03 -0.84
CA PHE A 58 6.96 7.18 -2.02
C PHE A 58 7.67 7.00 -3.37
N CYS A 59 7.04 6.24 -4.26
CA CYS A 59 7.44 6.14 -5.66
C CYS A 59 6.56 7.02 -6.57
N ALA A 60 6.97 7.22 -7.82
CA ALA A 60 6.24 8.04 -8.80
C ALA A 60 4.76 7.64 -8.98
N GLY A 61 4.45 6.34 -8.92
CA GLY A 61 3.07 5.83 -9.02
C GLY A 61 2.21 6.19 -7.81
N VAL A 62 2.77 6.07 -6.61
CA VAL A 62 2.11 6.43 -5.35
C VAL A 62 1.92 7.95 -5.25
N GLU A 63 2.95 8.72 -5.61
CA GLU A 63 2.89 10.19 -5.70
C GLU A 63 1.71 10.64 -6.58
N MET A 64 1.63 10.12 -7.80
CA MET A 64 0.56 10.41 -8.75
C MET A 64 -0.82 10.06 -8.18
N ALA A 65 -0.97 8.89 -7.56
CA ALA A 65 -2.26 8.41 -7.05
C ALA A 65 -2.76 9.22 -5.84
N ILE A 66 -1.89 9.51 -4.88
CA ILE A 66 -2.23 10.33 -3.70
C ILE A 66 -2.58 11.75 -4.14
N LYS A 67 -1.79 12.35 -5.02
CA LYS A 67 -2.09 13.68 -5.56
C LYS A 67 -3.41 13.69 -6.31
N ALA A 68 -3.67 12.68 -7.16
CA ALA A 68 -4.93 12.59 -7.89
C ALA A 68 -6.14 12.50 -6.96
N LEU A 69 -6.07 11.72 -5.88
CA LEU A 69 -7.16 11.64 -4.91
C LEU A 69 -7.29 12.94 -4.10
N ALA A 70 -6.17 13.57 -3.72
CA ALA A 70 -6.17 14.89 -3.09
C ALA A 70 -6.87 15.94 -3.96
N TRP A 71 -6.62 15.91 -5.27
CA TRP A 71 -7.32 16.76 -6.24
C TRP A 71 -8.82 16.50 -6.28
N MET A 72 -9.26 15.24 -6.26
CA MET A 72 -10.69 14.92 -6.21
C MET A 72 -11.33 15.44 -4.93
N VAL A 73 -10.66 15.31 -3.77
CA VAL A 73 -11.15 15.87 -2.50
C VAL A 73 -11.28 17.40 -2.55
N ARG A 74 -10.40 18.11 -3.27
CA ARG A 74 -10.53 19.57 -3.46
C ARG A 74 -11.66 19.95 -4.42
N ALA A 75 -11.89 19.12 -5.43
CA ALA A 75 -12.78 19.47 -6.55
C ALA A 75 -14.24 19.10 -6.30
N PHE A 76 -14.51 18.11 -5.45
CA PHE A 76 -15.85 17.56 -5.22
C PHE A 76 -16.25 17.67 -3.75
N GLU A 77 -17.54 17.90 -3.49
CA GLU A 77 -18.07 17.79 -2.13
C GLU A 77 -18.01 16.33 -1.66
N PRO A 78 -17.67 16.06 -0.38
CA PRO A 78 -17.73 14.72 0.17
C PRO A 78 -19.14 14.10 0.11
N PRO A 79 -19.26 12.77 -0.05
CA PRO A 79 -18.17 11.80 -0.11
C PRO A 79 -17.55 11.66 -1.51
N VAL A 80 -16.22 11.50 -1.55
CA VAL A 80 -15.48 11.01 -2.73
C VAL A 80 -15.26 9.51 -2.54
N TYR A 81 -15.55 8.68 -3.54
CA TYR A 81 -15.39 7.23 -3.42
C TYR A 81 -14.08 6.76 -4.06
N CYS A 82 -13.47 5.73 -3.49
CA CYS A 82 -12.30 5.07 -4.05
C CYS A 82 -12.48 3.54 -4.01
N TYR A 83 -12.35 2.89 -5.17
CA TYR A 83 -12.37 1.44 -5.28
C TYR A 83 -11.05 0.87 -4.77
N HIS A 84 -11.13 0.16 -3.64
CA HIS A 84 -10.03 -0.25 -2.76
C HIS A 84 -9.21 0.93 -2.23
N GLU A 85 -8.34 0.66 -1.25
CA GLU A 85 -7.37 1.63 -0.76
C GLU A 85 -6.58 2.23 -1.93
N ILE A 86 -6.40 3.56 -1.94
CA ILE A 86 -5.68 4.26 -3.02
C ILE A 86 -4.25 3.73 -3.18
N VAL A 87 -3.63 3.43 -2.04
CA VAL A 87 -2.34 2.74 -1.86
C VAL A 87 -2.41 1.95 -0.55
N HIS A 88 -1.67 0.84 -0.43
CA HIS A 88 -1.58 0.06 0.81
C HIS A 88 -0.70 0.77 1.86
N ASN A 89 -1.25 1.78 2.51
CA ASN A 89 -0.67 2.43 3.69
C ASN A 89 -1.79 2.95 4.60
N ARG A 90 -1.90 2.37 5.79
CA ARG A 90 -2.97 2.67 6.73
C ARG A 90 -3.07 4.15 7.08
N LEU A 91 -1.95 4.82 7.32
CA LEU A 91 -1.96 6.23 7.70
C LEU A 91 -2.50 7.12 6.55
N VAL A 92 -2.09 6.83 5.32
CA VAL A 92 -2.60 7.54 4.13
C VAL A 92 -4.09 7.32 3.96
N VAL A 93 -4.56 6.08 4.13
CA VAL A 93 -5.97 5.69 4.04
C VAL A 93 -6.80 6.38 5.13
N ASP A 94 -6.39 6.27 6.39
CA ASP A 94 -7.05 6.89 7.54
C ASP A 94 -7.17 8.41 7.33
N ARG A 95 -6.12 9.05 6.79
CA ARG A 95 -6.12 10.48 6.47
C ARG A 95 -7.13 10.86 5.39
N PHE A 96 -7.27 10.07 4.34
CA PHE A 96 -8.28 10.33 3.31
C PHE A 96 -9.71 10.08 3.84
N CYS A 97 -9.90 9.10 4.71
CA CYS A 97 -11.18 8.88 5.41
C CYS A 97 -11.59 10.11 6.24
N GLU A 98 -10.65 10.71 6.99
CA GLU A 98 -10.89 11.97 7.73
C GLU A 98 -11.32 13.12 6.82
N LEU A 99 -10.86 13.11 5.56
CA LEU A 99 -11.19 14.09 4.53
C LEU A 99 -12.46 13.77 3.74
N GLY A 100 -13.21 12.75 4.16
CA GLY A 100 -14.50 12.39 3.56
C GLY A 100 -14.38 11.48 2.33
N VAL A 101 -13.25 10.80 2.14
CA VAL A 101 -13.14 9.70 1.19
C VAL A 101 -13.77 8.43 1.78
N VAL A 102 -14.51 7.69 0.95
CA VAL A 102 -15.08 6.39 1.29
C VAL A 102 -14.45 5.33 0.40
N PHE A 103 -13.67 4.43 0.99
CA PHE A 103 -13.11 3.27 0.29
C PHE A 103 -14.16 2.14 0.22
N VAL A 104 -14.32 1.53 -0.96
CA VAL A 104 -15.31 0.48 -1.23
C VAL A 104 -14.66 -0.74 -1.89
N ASP A 105 -15.23 -1.92 -1.67
CA ASP A 105 -14.75 -3.19 -2.27
C ASP A 105 -15.52 -3.55 -3.55
N ASP A 106 -16.68 -2.93 -3.79
CA ASP A 106 -17.47 -3.09 -5.02
C ASP A 106 -17.96 -1.73 -5.54
N VAL A 107 -17.76 -1.48 -6.84
CA VAL A 107 -18.17 -0.22 -7.49
C VAL A 107 -19.68 -0.01 -7.50
N SER A 108 -20.48 -1.07 -7.32
CA SER A 108 -21.94 -0.99 -7.19
C SER A 108 -22.40 -0.38 -5.86
N GLU A 109 -21.52 -0.30 -4.85
CA GLU A 109 -21.78 0.42 -3.60
C GLU A 109 -21.81 1.93 -3.79
N VAL A 110 -21.26 2.43 -4.91
CA VAL A 110 -21.10 3.86 -5.18
C VAL A 110 -22.40 4.46 -5.73
N PRO A 111 -23.03 5.43 -5.03
CA PRO A 111 -24.26 6.06 -5.48
C PRO A 111 -24.13 6.69 -6.88
N PRO A 112 -25.13 6.59 -7.78
CA PRO A 112 -25.06 7.22 -9.10
C PRO A 112 -24.69 8.71 -9.05
N GLY A 113 -23.84 9.15 -9.97
CA GLY A 113 -23.33 10.54 -10.02
C GLY A 113 -22.20 10.86 -9.03
N ALA A 114 -21.97 10.05 -7.99
CA ALA A 114 -20.89 10.30 -7.03
C ALA A 114 -19.50 10.05 -7.66
N PRO A 115 -18.51 10.93 -7.43
CA PRO A 115 -17.18 10.82 -8.02
C PRO A 115 -16.44 9.58 -7.50
N LEU A 116 -15.74 8.88 -8.39
CA LEU A 116 -15.10 7.60 -8.11
C LEU A 116 -13.65 7.58 -8.58
N MET A 117 -12.74 7.15 -7.72
CA MET A 117 -11.35 6.83 -8.03
C MET A 117 -11.16 5.31 -8.15
N LEU A 118 -10.40 4.86 -9.14
CA LEU A 118 -9.82 3.50 -9.17
C LEU A 118 -8.37 3.56 -8.68
N SER A 119 -8.00 2.66 -7.77
CA SER A 119 -6.72 2.71 -7.04
C SER A 119 -5.47 2.49 -7.93
N ALA A 120 -4.29 2.74 -7.34
CA ALA A 120 -3.00 2.64 -8.03
C ALA A 120 -2.65 1.21 -8.49
N HIS A 121 -3.22 0.20 -7.83
CA HIS A 121 -2.91 -1.22 -8.04
C HIS A 121 -3.49 -1.77 -9.36
N GLY A 122 -4.38 -1.01 -10.01
CA GLY A 122 -5.09 -1.47 -11.20
C GLY A 122 -6.35 -2.26 -10.85
N SER A 123 -7.29 -2.29 -11.79
CA SER A 123 -8.59 -2.94 -11.62
C SER A 123 -8.88 -3.86 -12.80
N ALA A 124 -9.72 -4.86 -12.54
CA ALA A 124 -10.19 -5.76 -13.59
C ALA A 124 -10.94 -4.99 -14.70
N PRO A 125 -10.88 -5.44 -15.97
CA PRO A 125 -11.58 -4.76 -17.06
C PRO A 125 -13.07 -4.54 -16.81
N GLU A 126 -13.76 -5.51 -16.23
CA GLU A 126 -15.19 -5.46 -15.89
C GLU A 126 -15.49 -4.41 -14.81
N VAL A 127 -14.58 -4.20 -13.85
CA VAL A 127 -14.71 -3.16 -12.81
C VAL A 127 -14.56 -1.78 -13.44
N ILE A 128 -13.63 -1.62 -14.39
CA ILE A 128 -13.44 -0.36 -15.12
C ILE A 128 -14.69 0.00 -15.93
N GLU A 129 -15.30 -0.96 -16.60
CA GLU A 129 -16.53 -0.73 -17.37
C GLU A 129 -17.71 -0.41 -16.44
N ALA A 130 -17.91 -1.19 -15.37
CA ALA A 130 -18.97 -0.93 -14.38
C ALA A 130 -18.83 0.45 -13.71
N ALA A 131 -17.61 0.90 -13.42
CA ALA A 131 -17.35 2.23 -12.88
C ALA A 131 -17.87 3.35 -13.82
N ARG A 132 -17.75 3.16 -15.14
CA ARG A 132 -18.15 4.15 -16.16
C ARG A 132 -19.65 4.22 -16.41
N GLU A 133 -20.40 3.17 -16.09
CA GLU A 133 -21.85 3.11 -16.35
C GLU A 133 -22.67 4.02 -15.42
N GLY A 134 -22.14 4.43 -14.26
CA GLY A 134 -22.92 5.09 -13.20
C GLY A 134 -23.12 6.62 -13.32
N GLU A 135 -23.10 7.19 -14.52
CA GLU A 135 -23.27 8.64 -14.80
C GLU A 135 -22.40 9.53 -13.89
N ARG A 136 -21.14 9.12 -13.64
CA ARG A 136 -20.25 9.72 -12.66
C ARG A 136 -18.92 10.17 -13.27
N PHE A 137 -18.20 11.04 -12.58
CA PHE A 137 -16.81 11.33 -12.90
C PHE A 137 -15.91 10.23 -12.33
N VAL A 138 -15.21 9.51 -13.20
CA VAL A 138 -14.29 8.43 -12.82
C VAL A 138 -12.86 8.86 -13.10
N VAL A 139 -11.97 8.71 -12.12
CA VAL A 139 -10.53 8.87 -12.30
C VAL A 139 -9.87 7.50 -12.15
N ASN A 140 -9.01 7.13 -13.09
CA ASN A 140 -8.23 5.91 -13.00
C ASN A 140 -6.78 6.23 -12.60
N ALA A 141 -6.43 6.00 -11.34
CA ALA A 141 -5.11 6.27 -10.81
C ALA A 141 -4.13 5.08 -10.93
N VAL A 142 -4.47 4.04 -11.71
CA VAL A 142 -3.58 2.91 -11.95
C VAL A 142 -2.18 3.38 -12.33
N CYS A 143 -1.18 2.80 -11.67
CA CYS A 143 0.22 3.10 -11.97
C CYS A 143 0.52 2.78 -13.45
N PRO A 144 1.20 3.68 -14.20
CA PRO A 144 1.58 3.42 -15.59
C PRO A 144 2.39 2.13 -15.79
N LEU A 145 3.15 1.70 -14.78
CA LEU A 145 3.92 0.45 -14.83
C LEU A 145 3.05 -0.79 -14.65
N VAL A 146 1.96 -0.72 -13.88
CA VAL A 146 0.93 -1.78 -13.84
C VAL A 146 0.18 -1.84 -15.17
N THR A 147 -0.12 -0.67 -15.76
CA THR A 147 -0.77 -0.59 -17.09
C THR A 147 0.08 -1.26 -18.18
N LYS A 148 1.42 -1.16 -18.11
CA LYS A 148 2.34 -1.89 -18.99
C LYS A 148 2.12 -3.40 -18.88
N VAL A 149 2.04 -3.95 -17.67
CA VAL A 149 1.81 -5.39 -17.44
C VAL A 149 0.44 -5.81 -18.00
N HIS A 150 -0.62 -5.05 -17.72
CA HIS A 150 -1.95 -5.30 -18.31
C HIS A 150 -1.91 -5.28 -19.85
N HIS A 151 -1.16 -4.35 -20.44
CA HIS A 151 -1.01 -4.27 -21.89
C HIS A 151 -0.32 -5.51 -22.45
N GLU A 152 0.79 -5.94 -21.85
CA GLU A 152 1.50 -7.15 -22.30
C GLU A 152 0.64 -8.41 -22.14
N ALA A 153 -0.06 -8.56 -21.02
CA ALA A 153 -1.00 -9.67 -20.80
C ALA A 153 -2.04 -9.74 -21.94
N LYS A 154 -2.66 -8.62 -22.27
CA LYS A 154 -3.63 -8.53 -23.38
C LYS A 154 -3.00 -8.87 -24.74
N VAL A 155 -1.82 -8.32 -25.04
CA VAL A 155 -1.13 -8.55 -26.31
C VAL A 155 -0.70 -10.02 -26.45
N ARG A 156 -0.18 -10.63 -25.38
CA ARG A 156 0.24 -12.04 -25.38
C ARG A 156 -0.94 -12.99 -25.53
N ALA A 157 -2.01 -12.75 -24.78
CA ALA A 157 -3.25 -13.54 -24.88
C ALA A 157 -3.80 -13.52 -26.33
N ASN A 158 -3.84 -12.34 -26.96
CA ASN A 158 -4.28 -12.20 -28.36
C ASN A 158 -3.37 -12.90 -29.38
N LYS A 159 -2.10 -13.11 -29.05
CA LYS A 159 -1.15 -13.88 -29.87
C LYS A 159 -1.20 -15.39 -29.58
N GLY A 160 -2.09 -15.82 -28.68
CA GLY A 160 -2.30 -17.22 -28.32
C GLY A 160 -1.30 -17.76 -27.31
N TYR A 161 -0.64 -16.90 -26.54
CA TYR A 161 0.25 -17.35 -25.47
C TYR A 161 -0.56 -17.82 -24.26
N THR A 162 -0.07 -18.87 -23.60
CA THR A 162 -0.37 -19.10 -22.18
C THR A 162 0.56 -18.21 -21.36
N ILE A 163 0.01 -17.50 -20.40
CA ILE A 163 0.74 -16.53 -19.58
C ILE A 163 0.85 -17.11 -18.16
N LEU A 164 2.07 -17.31 -17.72
CA LEU A 164 2.39 -17.55 -16.32
C LEU A 164 2.57 -16.18 -15.66
N TYR A 165 1.71 -15.86 -14.71
CA TYR A 165 1.76 -14.61 -13.97
C TYR A 165 2.27 -14.88 -12.57
N VAL A 166 3.47 -14.36 -12.27
CA VAL A 166 4.08 -14.48 -10.95
C VAL A 166 3.53 -13.39 -10.06
N GLY A 167 2.94 -13.74 -8.93
CA GLY A 167 2.27 -12.78 -8.06
C GLY A 167 1.73 -13.42 -6.80
N HIS A 168 1.09 -12.63 -5.94
CA HIS A 168 0.45 -13.12 -4.72
C HIS A 168 -1.07 -13.20 -4.88
N ALA A 169 -1.64 -14.35 -4.53
CA ALA A 169 -3.08 -14.60 -4.57
C ALA A 169 -3.83 -13.58 -3.70
N GLY A 170 -4.90 -13.02 -4.25
CA GLY A 170 -5.75 -12.05 -3.54
C GLY A 170 -5.16 -10.64 -3.44
N HIS A 171 -3.93 -10.38 -3.92
CA HIS A 171 -3.42 -9.01 -4.01
C HIS A 171 -4.15 -8.24 -5.12
N ASP A 172 -4.54 -6.98 -4.85
CA ASP A 172 -5.32 -6.14 -5.79
C ASP A 172 -4.74 -6.12 -7.21
N GLU A 173 -3.43 -5.89 -7.32
CA GLU A 173 -2.72 -5.88 -8.62
C GLU A 173 -2.80 -7.23 -9.33
N ALA A 174 -2.67 -8.33 -8.58
CA ALA A 174 -2.71 -9.67 -9.15
C ALA A 174 -4.13 -10.01 -9.63
N VAL A 175 -5.15 -9.69 -8.84
CA VAL A 175 -6.57 -9.86 -9.21
C VAL A 175 -6.88 -9.07 -10.47
N GLY A 176 -6.51 -7.78 -10.51
CA GLY A 176 -6.71 -6.91 -11.68
C GLY A 176 -5.98 -7.41 -12.92
N THR A 177 -4.74 -7.86 -12.77
CA THR A 177 -3.92 -8.35 -13.88
C THR A 177 -4.44 -9.67 -14.45
N LEU A 178 -4.77 -10.65 -13.59
CA LEU A 178 -5.31 -11.95 -14.01
C LEU A 178 -6.64 -11.80 -14.77
N ALA A 179 -7.48 -10.85 -14.36
CA ALA A 179 -8.75 -10.57 -15.02
C ALA A 179 -8.61 -9.98 -16.44
N VAL A 180 -7.41 -9.51 -16.84
CA VAL A 180 -7.18 -9.03 -18.21
C VAL A 180 -7.33 -10.14 -19.25
N ALA A 181 -6.92 -11.36 -18.91
CA ALA A 181 -7.00 -12.52 -19.80
C ALA A 181 -7.17 -13.84 -19.01
N PRO A 182 -8.29 -14.02 -18.28
CA PRO A 182 -8.46 -15.11 -17.32
C PRO A 182 -8.33 -16.51 -17.93
N GLU A 183 -8.78 -16.68 -19.18
CA GLU A 183 -8.69 -17.95 -19.91
C GLU A 183 -7.27 -18.32 -20.37
N ARG A 184 -6.32 -17.38 -20.26
CA ARG A 184 -4.94 -17.54 -20.74
C ARG A 184 -3.90 -17.33 -19.65
N MET A 185 -4.29 -16.90 -18.47
CA MET A 185 -3.38 -16.58 -17.38
C MET A 185 -3.44 -17.66 -16.28
N GLN A 186 -2.29 -17.99 -15.72
CA GLN A 186 -2.16 -18.87 -14.57
C GLN A 186 -1.30 -18.17 -13.52
N LEU A 187 -1.81 -18.08 -12.29
CA LEU A 187 -1.04 -17.57 -11.15
C LEU A 187 0.02 -18.59 -10.74
N VAL A 188 1.22 -18.10 -10.44
CA VAL A 188 2.34 -18.83 -9.87
C VAL A 188 2.85 -18.01 -8.67
N GLU A 189 2.76 -18.54 -7.46
CA GLU A 189 3.24 -17.82 -6.26
C GLU A 189 4.65 -18.29 -5.88
N HIS A 190 4.92 -19.58 -6.08
CA HIS A 190 6.17 -20.24 -5.71
C HIS A 190 6.67 -21.15 -6.84
N GLU A 191 7.96 -21.49 -6.82
CA GLU A 191 8.59 -22.47 -7.72
C GLU A 191 7.78 -23.78 -7.80
N SER A 192 7.29 -24.26 -6.65
CA SER A 192 6.47 -25.48 -6.57
C SER A 192 5.17 -25.43 -7.38
N ASP A 193 4.68 -24.24 -7.73
CA ASP A 193 3.43 -24.05 -8.47
C ASP A 193 3.65 -24.20 -9.98
N LEU A 194 4.90 -24.04 -10.47
CA LEU A 194 5.23 -24.18 -11.89
C LEU A 194 4.83 -25.55 -12.42
N GLY A 195 5.09 -26.62 -11.67
CA GLY A 195 4.72 -27.97 -12.07
C GLY A 195 3.22 -28.11 -12.36
N GLN A 196 2.34 -27.45 -11.59
CA GLN A 196 0.90 -27.43 -11.87
C GLN A 196 0.56 -26.50 -13.03
N ALA A 197 1.16 -25.32 -13.09
CA ALA A 197 0.90 -24.34 -14.14
C ALA A 197 1.27 -24.89 -15.54
N VAL A 198 2.35 -25.66 -15.62
CA VAL A 198 2.81 -26.37 -16.84
C VAL A 198 1.73 -27.31 -17.38
N THR A 199 0.95 -27.98 -16.52
CA THR A 199 -0.10 -28.91 -16.99
C THR A 199 -1.22 -28.23 -17.78
N LYS A 200 -1.37 -26.92 -17.63
CA LYS A 200 -2.38 -26.11 -18.33
C LYS A 200 -1.82 -25.42 -19.58
N VAL A 201 -0.52 -25.54 -19.84
CA VAL A 201 0.11 -25.02 -21.06
C VAL A 201 -0.25 -25.93 -22.23
N THR A 202 -0.95 -25.38 -23.21
CA THR A 202 -1.36 -26.13 -24.41
C THR A 202 -0.29 -26.15 -25.49
N ASP A 203 0.54 -25.12 -25.57
CA ASP A 203 1.61 -24.94 -26.55
C ASP A 203 2.88 -24.45 -25.83
N PRO A 204 3.89 -25.32 -25.64
CA PRO A 204 5.10 -24.97 -24.91
C PRO A 204 6.00 -23.96 -25.65
N GLU A 205 5.77 -23.72 -26.95
CA GLU A 205 6.47 -22.68 -27.72
C GLU A 205 5.82 -21.30 -27.56
N LYS A 206 4.66 -21.23 -26.91
CA LYS A 206 3.90 -19.98 -26.69
C LYS A 206 3.59 -19.77 -25.22
N VAL A 207 4.64 -19.70 -24.41
CA VAL A 207 4.54 -19.35 -23.00
C VAL A 207 5.14 -17.97 -22.76
N ALA A 208 4.42 -17.15 -22.01
CA ALA A 208 4.88 -15.85 -21.56
C ALA A 208 4.99 -15.86 -20.04
N LEU A 209 6.03 -15.23 -19.49
CA LEU A 209 6.15 -14.98 -18.05
C LEU A 209 6.01 -13.48 -17.80
N LEU A 210 5.06 -13.12 -16.94
CA LEU A 210 4.82 -11.76 -16.44
C LEU A 210 4.89 -11.77 -14.92
N ALA A 211 5.13 -10.60 -14.32
CA ALA A 211 5.24 -10.48 -12.87
C ALA A 211 4.39 -9.35 -12.30
N GLN A 212 3.98 -9.51 -11.04
CA GLN A 212 3.55 -8.42 -10.18
C GLN A 212 4.72 -7.45 -9.92
N THR A 213 4.45 -6.15 -9.97
CA THR A 213 5.47 -5.10 -9.96
C THR A 213 6.24 -4.95 -8.64
N THR A 214 5.73 -5.55 -7.57
CA THR A 214 6.14 -5.37 -6.17
C THR A 214 6.79 -6.61 -5.53
N LEU A 215 7.09 -7.65 -6.31
CA LEU A 215 7.71 -8.87 -5.81
C LEU A 215 9.13 -8.66 -5.26
N ALA A 216 9.53 -9.53 -4.33
CA ALA A 216 10.92 -9.69 -3.98
C ALA A 216 11.71 -10.20 -5.21
N LEU A 217 12.89 -9.63 -5.46
CA LEU A 217 13.70 -10.01 -6.61
C LEU A 217 14.06 -11.50 -6.59
N HIS A 218 14.32 -12.05 -5.40
CA HIS A 218 14.64 -13.46 -5.23
C HIS A 218 13.46 -14.38 -5.60
N ASP A 219 12.24 -14.06 -5.14
CA ASP A 219 11.01 -14.79 -5.48
C ASP A 219 10.80 -14.82 -7.01
N TRP A 220 11.14 -13.73 -7.71
CA TRP A 220 11.06 -13.64 -9.17
C TRP A 220 12.17 -14.44 -9.89
N GLU A 221 13.43 -14.31 -9.45
CA GLU A 221 14.59 -14.90 -10.12
C GLU A 221 14.53 -16.43 -10.14
N GLY A 222 14.12 -17.06 -9.03
CA GLY A 222 13.98 -18.52 -8.94
C GLY A 222 12.96 -19.07 -9.94
N ILE A 223 11.76 -18.51 -9.93
CA ILE A 223 10.67 -18.88 -10.85
C ILE A 223 11.05 -18.61 -12.31
N MET A 224 11.69 -17.47 -12.59
CA MET A 224 12.15 -17.14 -13.95
C MET A 224 13.19 -18.15 -14.46
N ALA A 225 14.13 -18.57 -13.61
CA ALA A 225 15.15 -19.54 -13.98
C ALA A 225 14.53 -20.91 -14.32
N GLU A 226 13.66 -21.42 -13.46
CA GLU A 226 12.98 -22.71 -13.68
C GLU A 226 12.03 -22.65 -14.90
N ALA A 227 11.30 -21.54 -15.08
CA ALA A 227 10.43 -21.36 -16.24
C ALA A 227 11.21 -21.35 -17.57
N ARG A 228 12.42 -20.77 -17.60
CA ARG A 228 13.29 -20.78 -18.79
C ARG A 228 13.86 -22.16 -19.09
N GLU A 229 14.18 -22.94 -18.05
CA GLU A 229 14.60 -24.33 -18.23
C GLU A 229 13.46 -25.19 -18.77
N THR A 230 12.24 -24.96 -18.27
CA THR A 230 11.04 -25.71 -18.66
C THR A 230 10.53 -25.33 -20.05
N PHE A 231 10.59 -24.05 -20.42
CA PHE A 231 10.12 -23.51 -21.70
C PHE A 231 11.26 -22.77 -22.42
N PRO A 232 11.99 -23.44 -23.33
CA PRO A 232 13.13 -22.83 -24.02
C PRO A 232 12.78 -21.59 -24.86
N GLU A 233 11.55 -21.50 -25.36
CA GLU A 233 11.02 -20.36 -26.14
C GLU A 233 10.22 -19.38 -25.25
N LEU A 234 10.44 -19.39 -23.93
CA LEU A 234 9.73 -18.52 -22.98
C LEU A 234 9.88 -17.05 -23.39
N TRP A 235 8.75 -16.39 -23.57
CA TRP A 235 8.72 -14.95 -23.77
C TRP A 235 8.73 -14.22 -22.42
N THR A 236 9.60 -13.23 -22.29
CA THR A 236 9.58 -12.26 -21.19
C THR A 236 9.59 -10.85 -21.75
N ALA A 237 9.10 -9.87 -20.97
CA ALA A 237 9.30 -8.47 -21.32
C ALA A 237 10.80 -8.14 -21.42
N THR A 238 11.17 -7.21 -22.31
CA THR A 238 12.58 -6.79 -22.51
C THR A 238 13.13 -6.02 -21.30
N ARG A 239 12.24 -5.38 -20.55
CA ARG A 239 12.52 -4.80 -19.23
C ARG A 239 11.68 -5.56 -18.22
N ASP A 240 12.27 -5.95 -17.10
CA ASP A 240 11.58 -6.66 -16.01
C ASP A 240 10.27 -5.98 -15.64
N ASP A 241 9.30 -6.78 -15.22
CA ASP A 241 7.99 -6.29 -14.79
C ASP A 241 8.00 -5.83 -13.33
N LEU A 242 8.99 -6.24 -12.54
CA LEU A 242 9.32 -5.57 -11.27
C LEU A 242 9.67 -4.11 -11.59
N CYS A 243 8.99 -3.18 -10.93
CA CYS A 243 9.21 -1.77 -11.23
C CYS A 243 10.55 -1.26 -10.67
N PHE A 244 11.03 -0.14 -11.22
CA PHE A 244 12.28 0.49 -10.78
C PHE A 244 12.24 0.78 -9.27
N ALA A 245 11.12 1.26 -8.75
CA ALA A 245 10.97 1.61 -7.35
C ALA A 245 11.17 0.40 -6.42
N THR A 246 10.63 -0.76 -6.80
CA THR A 246 10.78 -2.04 -6.10
C THR A 246 12.25 -2.49 -6.11
N THR A 247 12.85 -2.56 -7.30
CA THR A 247 14.22 -3.05 -7.47
C THR A 247 15.26 -2.15 -6.80
N ASN A 248 15.11 -0.82 -6.93
CA ASN A 248 16.01 0.15 -6.31
C ASN A 248 15.93 0.13 -4.77
N ARG A 249 14.72 0.06 -4.18
CA ARG A 249 14.55 -0.02 -2.71
C ARG A 249 15.14 -1.31 -2.15
N GLN A 250 14.97 -2.43 -2.85
CA GLN A 250 15.60 -3.69 -2.46
C GLN A 250 17.13 -3.63 -2.57
N ALA A 251 17.67 -3.00 -3.63
CA ALA A 251 19.11 -2.78 -3.76
C ALA A 251 19.65 -1.87 -2.65
N ALA A 252 18.96 -0.78 -2.32
CA ALA A 252 19.29 0.12 -1.22
C ALA A 252 19.27 -0.58 0.14
N LEU A 253 18.26 -1.39 0.39
CA LEU A 253 18.20 -2.19 1.60
C LEU A 253 19.35 -3.19 1.69
N ARG A 254 19.68 -3.92 0.61
CA ARG A 254 20.80 -4.87 0.62
C ARG A 254 22.15 -4.21 0.94
N GLN A 255 22.36 -2.95 0.53
CA GLN A 255 23.59 -2.22 0.85
C GLN A 255 23.74 -1.92 2.34
N ILE A 256 22.64 -1.59 3.03
CA ILE A 256 22.69 -1.26 4.47
C ILE A 256 22.55 -2.49 5.37
N ALA A 257 21.86 -3.53 4.90
CA ALA A 257 21.52 -4.73 5.67
C ALA A 257 22.78 -5.43 6.22
N ALA A 258 23.83 -5.56 5.41
CA ALA A 258 25.08 -6.22 5.81
C ALA A 258 25.86 -5.46 6.91
N ALA A 259 25.60 -4.16 7.09
CA ALA A 259 26.27 -3.31 8.07
C ALA A 259 25.38 -2.98 9.29
N ALA A 260 24.14 -3.46 9.32
CA ALA A 260 23.17 -3.21 10.38
C ALA A 260 23.02 -4.41 11.33
N ASP A 261 22.89 -4.14 12.63
CA ASP A 261 22.56 -5.16 13.63
C ASP A 261 21.08 -5.57 13.56
N ALA A 262 20.24 -4.60 13.19
CA ALA A 262 18.80 -4.75 13.00
C ALA A 262 18.33 -3.85 11.86
N VAL A 263 17.25 -4.23 11.17
CA VAL A 263 16.60 -3.42 10.14
C VAL A 263 15.17 -3.09 10.56
N VAL A 264 14.79 -1.83 10.40
CA VAL A 264 13.41 -1.36 10.51
C VAL A 264 12.89 -1.04 9.11
N VAL A 265 11.82 -1.71 8.71
CA VAL A 265 11.10 -1.51 7.45
C VAL A 265 9.77 -0.82 7.76
N ILE A 266 9.60 0.41 7.29
CA ILE A 266 8.42 1.22 7.57
C ILE A 266 7.38 1.00 6.48
N GLY A 267 6.18 0.56 6.85
CA GLY A 267 5.06 0.35 5.92
C GLY A 267 4.06 -0.70 6.43
N SER A 268 2.84 -0.66 5.90
CA SER A 268 1.74 -1.51 6.32
C SER A 268 1.89 -2.98 5.91
N SER A 269 1.29 -3.88 6.70
CA SER A 269 1.38 -5.33 6.48
C SER A 269 0.69 -5.82 5.20
N ASN A 270 -0.26 -5.06 4.66
CA ASN A 270 -0.92 -5.35 3.38
C ASN A 270 -0.12 -4.84 2.16
N SER A 271 1.01 -4.15 2.35
CA SER A 271 1.85 -3.66 1.26
C SER A 271 2.84 -4.73 0.78
N SER A 272 2.60 -5.31 -0.40
CA SER A 272 3.49 -6.33 -1.01
C SER A 272 4.95 -5.88 -1.08
N ASN A 273 5.23 -4.64 -1.51
CA ASN A 273 6.59 -4.10 -1.55
C ASN A 273 7.23 -4.00 -0.15
N THR A 274 6.46 -3.65 0.88
CA THR A 274 6.97 -3.57 2.26
C THR A 274 7.36 -4.96 2.78
N ILE A 275 6.51 -5.96 2.51
CA ILE A 275 6.81 -7.36 2.86
C ILE A 275 8.03 -7.87 2.09
N ALA A 276 8.15 -7.53 0.80
CA ALA A 276 9.33 -7.86 0.00
C ALA A 276 10.61 -7.26 0.59
N LEU A 277 10.59 -6.02 1.08
CA LEU A 277 11.73 -5.43 1.76
C LEU A 277 12.09 -6.18 3.06
N ALA A 278 11.10 -6.56 3.88
CA ALA A 278 11.36 -7.35 5.08
C ALA A 278 12.05 -8.69 4.74
N LYS A 279 11.54 -9.43 3.75
CA LYS A 279 12.17 -10.66 3.24
C LYS A 279 13.62 -10.42 2.76
N VAL A 280 13.85 -9.35 2.01
CA VAL A 280 15.18 -9.00 1.50
C VAL A 280 16.18 -8.71 2.62
N ALA A 281 15.74 -8.10 3.73
CA ALA A 281 16.60 -7.91 4.90
C ALA A 281 16.96 -9.25 5.58
N GLU A 282 15.98 -10.15 5.71
CA GLU A 282 16.19 -11.50 6.27
C GLU A 282 17.17 -12.31 5.41
N GLU A 283 16.98 -12.31 4.09
CA GLU A 283 17.87 -12.96 3.10
C GLU A 283 19.30 -12.40 3.13
N ALA A 284 19.44 -11.09 3.36
CA ALA A 284 20.75 -10.45 3.51
C ALA A 284 21.47 -10.83 4.81
N GLY A 285 20.83 -11.63 5.68
CA GLY A 285 21.42 -12.15 6.91
C GLY A 285 21.21 -11.26 8.14
N CYS A 286 20.30 -10.27 8.07
CA CYS A 286 19.97 -9.47 9.25
C CYS A 286 19.29 -10.33 10.32
N ARG A 287 19.83 -10.26 11.55
CA ARG A 287 19.34 -11.06 12.68
C ARG A 287 17.96 -10.60 13.18
N HIS A 288 17.68 -9.31 13.07
CA HIS A 288 16.45 -8.70 13.53
C HIS A 288 15.89 -7.81 12.42
N VAL A 289 14.66 -8.11 11.99
CA VAL A 289 13.92 -7.32 11.01
C VAL A 289 12.57 -6.97 11.63
N LEU A 290 12.28 -5.67 11.70
CA LEU A 290 11.06 -5.12 12.29
C LEU A 290 10.29 -4.39 11.20
N ARG A 291 9.12 -4.92 10.83
CA ARG A 291 8.16 -4.17 10.03
C ARG A 291 7.21 -3.41 10.95
N VAL A 292 7.13 -2.09 10.77
CA VAL A 292 6.28 -1.20 11.57
C VAL A 292 5.43 -0.30 10.69
N ASP A 293 4.18 -0.05 11.08
CA ASP A 293 3.36 0.98 10.44
C ASP A 293 3.84 2.39 10.78
N GLY A 294 4.34 2.59 12.00
CA GLY A 294 4.76 3.90 12.51
C GLY A 294 5.64 3.81 13.76
N PRO A 295 6.04 4.96 14.32
CA PRO A 295 6.90 5.00 15.50
C PRO A 295 6.26 4.30 16.70
N GLU A 296 4.94 4.32 16.87
CA GLU A 296 4.24 3.67 17.98
C GLU A 296 4.48 2.15 18.06
N GLU A 297 4.62 1.48 16.92
CA GLU A 297 4.87 0.02 16.84
C GLU A 297 6.34 -0.35 17.04
N LEU A 298 7.24 0.62 17.07
CA LEU A 298 8.67 0.37 17.26
C LEU A 298 8.95 -0.12 18.69
N ASP A 299 9.20 -1.42 18.82
CA ASP A 299 9.62 -2.07 20.07
C ASP A 299 11.13 -1.92 20.28
N LEU A 300 11.51 -0.95 21.10
CA LEU A 300 12.92 -0.70 21.42
C LEU A 300 13.57 -1.86 22.18
N GLU A 301 12.80 -2.69 22.91
CA GLU A 301 13.39 -3.82 23.64
C GLU A 301 14.00 -4.84 22.68
N THR A 302 13.38 -5.07 21.53
CA THR A 302 13.92 -5.93 20.46
C THR A 302 15.19 -5.37 19.83
N LEU A 303 15.44 -4.07 19.98
CA LEU A 303 16.62 -3.36 19.49
C LEU A 303 17.68 -3.13 20.57
N SER A 304 17.50 -3.69 21.77
CA SER A 304 18.36 -3.40 22.93
C SER A 304 19.84 -3.77 22.74
N GLU A 305 20.14 -4.77 21.89
CA GLU A 305 21.50 -5.18 21.55
C GLU A 305 22.04 -4.52 20.26
N ALA A 306 21.21 -3.79 19.52
CA ALA A 306 21.59 -3.15 18.27
C ALA A 306 22.32 -1.82 18.52
N ARG A 307 23.50 -1.65 17.90
CA ARG A 307 24.22 -0.37 17.88
C ARG A 307 23.97 0.38 16.58
N VAL A 308 23.91 -0.36 15.48
CA VAL A 308 23.63 0.18 14.14
C VAL A 308 22.29 -0.37 13.65
N VAL A 309 21.35 0.53 13.35
CA VAL A 309 20.03 0.17 12.83
C VAL A 309 19.90 0.63 11.39
N GLY A 310 19.60 -0.29 10.48
CA GLY A 310 19.19 0.04 9.12
C GLY A 310 17.74 0.50 9.10
N VAL A 311 17.43 1.60 8.42
CA VAL A 311 16.07 2.10 8.26
C VAL A 311 15.75 2.23 6.77
N THR A 312 14.62 1.69 6.37
CA THR A 312 14.05 1.86 5.03
C THR A 312 12.54 2.01 5.11
N ALA A 313 11.90 2.34 4.00
CA ALA A 313 10.46 2.55 3.93
C ALA A 313 9.91 2.01 2.60
N GLY A 314 8.76 1.35 2.68
CA GLY A 314 8.03 0.84 1.52
C GLY A 314 7.58 1.95 0.58
N ALA A 315 7.25 1.58 -0.65
CA ALA A 315 6.86 2.51 -1.72
C ALA A 315 5.61 3.36 -1.40
N SER A 316 4.83 2.98 -0.39
CA SER A 316 3.62 3.67 0.08
C SER A 316 3.79 4.38 1.42
N ALA A 317 5.00 4.43 1.99
CA ALA A 317 5.25 5.06 3.28
C ALA A 317 5.69 6.53 3.11
N PRO A 318 4.99 7.51 3.72
CA PRO A 318 5.35 8.92 3.65
C PRO A 318 6.61 9.25 4.47
N GLU A 319 7.37 10.26 4.03
CA GLU A 319 8.67 10.62 4.62
C GLU A 319 8.59 11.06 6.08
N HIS A 320 7.49 11.70 6.50
CA HIS A 320 7.34 12.12 7.90
C HIS A 320 7.27 10.93 8.88
N LEU A 321 6.79 9.76 8.44
CA LEU A 321 6.84 8.54 9.25
C LEU A 321 8.27 8.05 9.43
N VAL A 322 9.09 8.16 8.37
CA VAL A 322 10.51 7.82 8.43
C VAL A 322 11.22 8.70 9.46
N GLN A 323 10.99 10.01 9.39
CA GLN A 323 11.55 10.97 10.33
C GLN A 323 11.09 10.67 11.76
N ALA A 324 9.81 10.39 11.98
CA ALA A 324 9.29 10.06 13.32
C ALA A 324 9.87 8.75 13.89
N VAL A 325 10.11 7.74 13.06
CA VAL A 325 10.79 6.49 13.47
C VAL A 325 12.25 6.76 13.84
N ILE A 326 12.96 7.56 13.03
CA ILE A 326 14.35 7.96 13.31
C ILE A 326 14.43 8.76 14.62
N GLU A 327 13.49 9.68 14.85
CA GLU A 327 13.38 10.45 16.09
C GLU A 327 13.17 9.53 17.30
N LYS A 328 12.32 8.50 17.17
CA LYS A 328 12.10 7.51 18.25
C LYS A 328 13.33 6.63 18.49
N LEU A 329 14.07 6.26 17.44
CA LEU A 329 15.35 5.54 17.54
C LEU A 329 16.43 6.39 18.24
N ASN A 330 16.38 7.71 18.07
CA ASN A 330 17.26 8.70 18.70
C ASN A 330 18.76 8.33 18.63
N PRO A 331 19.34 8.17 17.42
CA PRO A 331 20.71 7.71 17.26
C PRO A 331 21.72 8.75 17.77
N SER A 332 22.52 8.38 18.77
CA SER A 332 23.48 9.28 19.42
C SER A 332 24.62 9.78 18.51
N GLY A 333 25.02 8.99 17.52
CA GLY A 333 26.00 9.32 16.49
C GLY A 333 25.38 9.80 15.17
N GLY A 334 24.06 9.98 15.13
CA GLY A 334 23.33 10.53 13.99
C GLY A 334 22.90 9.51 12.93
N VAL A 335 22.45 10.05 11.80
CA VAL A 335 21.89 9.33 10.66
C VAL A 335 22.85 9.43 9.48
N GLU A 336 23.17 8.30 8.86
CA GLU A 336 24.03 8.18 7.70
C GLU A 336 23.20 7.69 6.50
N PRO A 337 22.87 8.56 5.53
CA PRO A 337 22.17 8.14 4.32
C PRO A 337 23.11 7.37 3.38
N VAL A 338 22.63 6.26 2.83
CA VAL A 338 23.36 5.38 1.91
C VAL A 338 22.65 5.36 0.56
N TYR A 339 23.25 6.08 -0.40
CA TYR A 339 22.73 6.27 -1.75
C TYR A 339 23.17 5.17 -2.70
N VAL A 340 22.19 4.53 -3.34
CA VAL A 340 22.43 3.49 -4.36
C VAL A 340 22.22 4.03 -5.76
N THR A 341 21.15 4.79 -5.95
CA THR A 341 20.78 5.40 -7.22
C THR A 341 19.90 6.62 -6.95
N GLU A 342 19.79 7.49 -7.94
CA GLU A 342 18.79 8.56 -7.97
C GLU A 342 17.50 8.04 -8.64
N GLU A 343 16.34 8.51 -8.18
CA GLU A 343 15.03 8.31 -8.81
C GLU A 343 14.47 9.70 -9.16
N ASP A 344 14.32 9.99 -10.45
CA ASP A 344 13.78 11.26 -10.96
C ASP A 344 12.50 11.06 -11.79
N GLU A 345 11.98 9.83 -11.80
CA GLU A 345 10.77 9.48 -12.50
C GLU A 345 9.56 10.26 -11.98
N TYR A 346 8.80 10.82 -12.91
CA TYR A 346 7.56 11.53 -12.64
C TYR A 346 6.45 10.98 -13.53
N PHE A 347 5.30 10.69 -12.91
CA PHE A 347 4.09 10.36 -13.63
C PHE A 347 3.09 11.51 -13.52
N PRO A 348 2.62 12.07 -14.65
CA PRO A 348 1.66 13.16 -14.61
C PRO A 348 0.30 12.65 -14.10
N PRO A 349 -0.59 13.55 -13.64
CA PRO A 349 -1.90 13.15 -13.16
C PRO A 349 -2.67 12.32 -14.19
N PRO A 350 -3.62 11.48 -13.72
CA PRO A 350 -4.53 10.75 -14.58
C PRO A 350 -5.17 11.65 -15.63
N ARG A 351 -5.42 11.07 -16.82
CA ARG A 351 -5.88 11.83 -17.99
C ARG A 351 -7.14 12.63 -17.69
N GLU A 352 -8.05 12.05 -16.92
CA GLU A 352 -9.33 12.63 -16.54
C GLU A 352 -9.14 13.92 -15.73
N LEU A 353 -8.15 13.95 -14.83
CA LEU A 353 -7.79 15.15 -14.08
C LEU A 353 -7.05 16.17 -14.94
N ARG A 354 -6.17 15.73 -15.86
CA ARG A 354 -5.50 16.63 -16.81
C ARG A 354 -6.47 17.32 -17.76
N GLU A 355 -7.65 16.75 -17.98
CA GLU A 355 -8.74 17.37 -18.75
C GLU A 355 -9.63 18.25 -17.85
N LEU A 356 -9.99 17.77 -16.64
CA LEU A 356 -10.88 18.47 -15.71
C LEU A 356 -10.25 19.75 -15.14
N VAL A 357 -9.05 19.68 -14.57
CA VAL A 357 -8.43 20.79 -13.82
C VAL A 357 -8.30 22.04 -14.70
N PRO A 358 -7.72 21.97 -15.91
CA PRO A 358 -7.63 23.16 -16.77
C PRO A 358 -8.99 23.69 -17.22
N ALA A 359 -10.02 22.84 -17.29
CA ALA A 359 -11.37 23.26 -17.64
C ALA A 359 -12.02 24.04 -16.48
N VAL A 360 -11.82 23.60 -15.23
CA VAL A 360 -12.27 24.31 -14.03
C VAL A 360 -11.55 25.66 -13.91
N ASP A 361 -10.23 25.69 -14.13
CA ASP A 361 -9.45 26.94 -14.13
C ASP A 361 -9.96 27.95 -15.17
N ALA A 362 -10.21 27.48 -16.38
CA ALA A 362 -10.72 28.30 -17.47
C ALA A 362 -12.11 28.87 -17.14
N LEU A 363 -12.97 28.07 -16.52
CA LEU A 363 -14.30 28.51 -16.08
C LEU A 363 -14.20 29.53 -14.94
N ALA A 364 -13.38 29.26 -13.93
CA ALA A 364 -13.15 30.17 -12.81
C ALA A 364 -12.62 31.53 -13.30
N ALA A 365 -11.65 31.51 -14.22
CA ALA A 365 -11.12 32.72 -14.85
C ALA A 365 -12.21 33.51 -15.58
N LEU A 366 -13.05 32.83 -16.37
CA LEU A 366 -14.14 33.47 -17.08
C LEU A 366 -15.15 34.13 -16.12
N LEU A 367 -15.47 33.46 -15.01
CA LEU A 367 -16.42 33.98 -14.00
C LEU A 367 -15.92 35.25 -13.31
N VAL A 368 -14.60 35.42 -13.16
CA VAL A 368 -14.00 36.64 -12.58
C VAL A 368 -13.58 37.67 -13.63
N GLY A 369 -13.93 37.46 -14.91
CA GLY A 369 -13.59 38.36 -16.01
C GLY A 369 -12.11 38.33 -16.44
N ALA A 370 -11.36 37.29 -16.04
CA ALA A 370 -9.99 37.05 -16.48
C ALA A 370 -9.94 36.29 -17.82
N ASP A 371 -8.82 36.37 -18.54
CA ASP A 371 -8.61 35.61 -19.78
C ASP A 371 -8.37 34.12 -19.45
N PRO A 372 -9.24 33.19 -19.89
CA PRO A 372 -9.07 31.75 -19.66
C PRO A 372 -7.78 31.19 -20.26
N ARG A 373 -7.26 31.78 -21.34
CA ARG A 373 -5.98 31.35 -21.95
C ARG A 373 -4.80 31.74 -21.07
N ALA A 374 -4.85 32.94 -20.50
CA ALA A 374 -3.83 33.41 -19.55
C ALA A 374 -3.88 32.60 -18.25
N ALA A 375 -5.07 32.32 -17.72
CA ALA A 375 -5.23 31.47 -16.53
C ALA A 375 -4.70 30.05 -16.75
N ARG A 376 -4.99 29.44 -17.90
CA ARG A 376 -4.46 28.13 -18.28
C ARG A 376 -2.93 28.12 -18.43
N ALA A 377 -2.35 29.21 -18.94
CA ALA A 377 -0.89 29.34 -19.04
C ALA A 377 -0.22 29.62 -17.68
N ALA A 378 -0.93 30.28 -16.77
CA ALA A 378 -0.46 30.59 -15.41
C ALA A 378 -0.66 29.45 -14.41
N GLY A 379 -1.38 28.38 -14.79
CA GLY A 379 -1.60 27.21 -13.95
C GLY A 379 -2.78 27.31 -12.98
N GLY A 380 -3.71 28.27 -13.16
CA GLY A 380 -4.93 28.37 -12.36
C GLY A 380 -4.73 28.65 -10.85
N PRO A 381 -5.82 28.78 -10.07
CA PRO A 381 -5.77 28.82 -8.61
C PRO A 381 -5.36 27.49 -7.98
N PHE A 382 -5.43 26.39 -8.73
CA PHE A 382 -5.00 25.11 -8.22
C PHE A 382 -3.52 24.86 -8.52
N VAL A 383 -2.79 24.40 -7.50
CA VAL A 383 -1.33 24.29 -7.48
C VAL A 383 -0.81 23.38 -8.60
N SER A 384 0.31 23.76 -9.24
CA SER A 384 0.98 22.90 -10.23
C SER A 384 1.34 21.55 -9.59
N ASP A 385 0.97 20.44 -10.26
CA ASP A 385 1.18 19.08 -9.73
C ASP A 385 2.65 18.74 -9.39
N THR A 386 3.60 19.45 -10.01
CA THR A 386 5.04 19.27 -9.76
C THR A 386 5.59 20.14 -8.63
N SER A 387 4.79 21.06 -8.07
CA SER A 387 5.28 22.04 -7.10
C SER A 387 5.19 21.60 -5.63
N ALA A 388 4.47 20.51 -5.36
CA ALA A 388 4.38 19.87 -4.05
C ALA A 388 4.49 18.35 -4.22
N ASP A 389 5.10 17.65 -3.28
CA ASP A 389 5.04 16.18 -3.20
C ASP A 389 3.68 15.72 -2.64
N ALA A 390 3.44 14.41 -2.64
CA ALA A 390 2.18 13.84 -2.18
C ALA A 390 1.93 14.05 -0.67
N SER A 391 2.99 14.09 0.14
CA SER A 391 2.87 14.36 1.58
C SER A 391 2.42 15.80 1.82
N ALA A 392 3.00 16.76 1.10
CA ALA A 392 2.60 18.16 1.12
C ALA A 392 1.17 18.36 0.61
N ALA A 393 0.81 17.71 -0.50
CA ALA A 393 -0.55 17.78 -1.05
C ALA A 393 -1.62 17.31 -0.04
N LEU A 394 -1.33 16.25 0.71
CA LEU A 394 -2.20 15.71 1.75
C LEU A 394 -2.23 16.58 3.02
N ALA A 395 -1.09 17.18 3.41
CA ALA A 395 -1.01 18.09 4.55
C ALA A 395 -1.81 19.38 4.31
N ASP A 396 -1.70 19.95 3.11
CA ASP A 396 -2.41 21.17 2.71
C ASP A 396 -3.93 21.04 2.82
N LEU A 397 -4.49 19.85 2.53
CA LEU A 397 -5.94 19.59 2.62
C LEU A 397 -6.52 19.76 4.02
N VAL A 398 -5.68 19.72 5.04
CA VAL A 398 -6.13 19.72 6.44
C VAL A 398 -5.87 21.05 7.11
N ALA A 399 -5.02 21.88 6.49
CA ALA A 399 -4.84 23.26 6.88
C ALA A 399 -5.95 24.18 6.36
N SER A 400 -6.67 23.75 5.31
CA SER A 400 -7.85 24.42 4.72
C SER A 400 -9.15 23.98 5.36
#